data_AF-A0A9E5NNC1-F1
#
_entry.id   AF-A0A9E5NNC1-F1
#
_cell.length_a   1.000
_cell.length_b   1.000
_cell.length_c   1.000
_cell.angle_alpha   90.00
_cell.angle_beta   90.00
_cell.angle_gamma   90.00
#
_symmetry.space_group_name_H-M   'P 1'
#
loop_
_entity.id
_entity.type
_entity.pdbx_description
1 polymer ?
#
loop_
_entity_poly.entity_id
_entity_poly.type
_entity_poly.pdbx_seq_one_letter_code
_entity_poly.pdbx_strand_id
1 'polypeptide(L)' 'KAENCKRAIGAYEEALRVRTYEDFPMDYGMTQNNLGNAYRTLAEVEEKAENCSKAI' A
#
# COMPACT_ATOMS: atom_id res chain seq x y z
N LYS A 1 10.76 -6.03 9.89
CA LYS A 1 10.28 -4.79 9.23
C LYS A 1 9.60 -5.11 7.89
N ALA A 2 10.29 -5.77 6.94
CA ALA A 2 9.72 -6.17 5.65
C ALA A 2 8.41 -6.99 5.76
N GLU A 3 8.35 -7.97 6.68
CA GLU A 3 7.15 -8.80 6.86
C GLU A 3 5.92 -8.00 7.34
N ASN A 4 6.11 -7.02 8.22
CA ASN A 4 5.04 -6.12 8.64
C ASN A 4 4.57 -5.25 7.47
N CYS A 5 5.48 -4.81 6.59
CA CYS A 5 5.12 -4.05 5.39
C CYS A 5 4.31 -4.90 4.40
N LYS A 6 4.70 -6.17 4.18
CA LYS A 6 3.94 -7.10 3.32
C LYS A 6 2.52 -7.36 3.85
N ARG A 7 2.39 -7.52 5.17
CA ARG A 7 1.09 -7.65 5.84
C ARG A 7 0.25 -6.39 5.70
N ALA A 8 0.86 -5.21 5.85
CA ALA A 8 0.17 -3.93 5.65
C ALA A 8 -0.31 -3.74 4.21
N ILE A 9 0.53 -4.10 3.23
CA ILE A 9 0.17 -4.08 1.80
C ILE A 9 -1.07 -4.93 1.55
N GLY A 10 -1.09 -6.19 2.00
CA GLY A 10 -2.25 -7.06 1.82
C GLY A 10 -3.51 -6.54 2.51
N ALA A 11 -3.37 -5.95 3.70
CA ALA A 11 -4.50 -5.35 4.41
C ALA A 11 -5.09 -4.13 3.68
N TYR A 12 -4.23 -3.28 3.10
CA TYR A 12 -4.67 -2.13 2.33
C TYR A 12 -5.27 -2.53 0.98
N GLU A 13 -4.71 -3.54 0.29
CA GLU A 13 -5.29 -4.09 -0.93
C GLU A 13 -6.70 -4.65 -0.69
N GLU A 14 -6.93 -5.37 0.40
CA GLU A 14 -8.27 -5.84 0.76
C GLU A 14 -9.20 -4.69 1.16
N ALA A 15 -8.70 -3.67 1.87
CA ALA A 15 -9.49 -2.49 2.21
C ALA A 15 -9.96 -1.72 0.96
N LEU A 16 -9.16 -1.67 -0.11
CA LEU A 16 -9.51 -1.04 -1.39
C LEU A 16 -10.61 -1.79 -2.16
N ARG A 17 -10.89 -3.05 -1.82
CA ARG A 17 -12.01 -3.81 -2.40
C ARG A 17 -13.37 -3.38 -1.84
N VAL A 18 -13.37 -2.82 -0.62
CA VAL A 18 -14.57 -2.35 0.08
C VAL A 18 -14.69 -0.84 -0.01
N ARG A 19 -13.58 -0.14 0.21
CA ARG A 19 -13.48 1.31 0.07
C ARG A 19 -13.18 1.60 -1.38
N THR A 20 -14.20 1.76 -2.20
CA THR A 20 -14.06 2.17 -3.59
C THR A 20 -13.93 3.69 -3.67
N TYR A 21 -13.36 4.21 -4.76
CA TYR A 21 -13.30 5.65 -4.99
C TYR A 21 -14.69 6.29 -5.10
N GLU A 22 -15.67 5.53 -5.61
CA GLU A 22 -17.03 6.00 -5.86
C GLU A 22 -17.83 6.16 -4.56
N ASP A 23 -17.71 5.20 -3.64
CA ASP A 23 -18.47 5.19 -2.39
C ASP A 23 -17.72 5.91 -1.25
N PHE A 24 -16.39 5.84 -1.24
CA PHE A 24 -15.56 6.34 -0.14
C PHE A 24 -14.28 7.05 -0.64
N PRO A 25 -14.40 8.16 -1.38
CA PRO A 25 -13.25 8.81 -2.04
C PRO A 25 -12.15 9.24 -1.06
N MET A 26 -12.52 9.73 0.13
CA MET A 26 -11.56 10.12 1.16
C MET A 26 -10.83 8.91 1.76
N ASP A 27 -11.56 7.86 2.13
CA ASP A 27 -10.96 6.65 2.69
C ASP A 27 -10.13 5.88 1.66
N TYR A 28 -10.55 5.89 0.39
CA TYR A 28 -9.78 5.37 -0.73
C TYR A 28 -8.43 6.09 -0.85
N GLY A 29 -8.44 7.43 -0.87
CA GLY A 29 -7.22 8.24 -0.96
C GLY A 29 -6.28 8.04 0.22
N MET A 30 -6.81 7.93 1.45
CA MET A 30 -6.00 7.60 2.62
C MET A 30 -5.41 6.19 2.55
N THR A 31 -6.19 5.21 2.09
CA THR A 31 -5.76 3.82 1.96
C THR A 31 -4.65 3.69 0.90
N GLN A 32 -4.79 4.37 -0.24
CA GLN A 32 -3.76 4.45 -1.29
C GLN A 32 -2.46 5.11 -0.79
N ASN A 33 -2.55 6.23 -0.06
CA ASN A 33 -1.37 6.89 0.53
C ASN A 33 -0.62 5.95 1.50
N ASN A 34 -1.36 5.22 2.34
CA ASN A 34 -0.75 4.29 3.28
C ASN A 34 -0.15 3.06 2.58
N LEU A 35 -0.77 2.59 1.50
CA LEU A 35 -0.25 1.53 0.65
C LEU A 35 1.08 1.94 -0.01
N GLY A 36 1.17 3.14 -0.58
CA GLY A 36 2.40 3.69 -1.15
C GLY A 36 3.53 3.80 -0.12
N ASN A 37 3.24 4.28 1.09
CA ASN A 37 4.21 4.31 2.19
C ASN A 37 4.71 2.92 2.58
N ALA A 38 3.82 1.91 2.59
CA ALA A 38 4.19 0.53 2.89
C ALA A 38 5.09 -0.07 1.80
N TYR A 39 4.81 0.21 0.52
CA TYR A 39 5.67 -0.18 -0.60
C TYR A 39 7.03 0.52 -0.57
N ARG A 40 7.09 1.83 -0.30
CA ARG A 40 8.35 2.57 -0.15
C ARG A 40 9.21 1.99 0.98
N THR A 41 8.61 1.77 2.15
CA THR A 41 9.31 1.17 3.30
C THR A 41 9.79 -0.24 2.97
N LEU A 42 9.01 -1.02 2.21
CA LEU A 42 9.43 -2.35 1.79
C LEU A 42 10.58 -2.30 0.78
N ALA A 43 10.58 -1.35 -0.16
CA ALA A 43 11.65 -1.15 -1.11
C ALA A 43 12.98 -0.76 -0.44
N GLU A 44 12.93 0.12 0.56
CA GLU A 44 14.10 0.53 1.36
C GLU A 44 14.69 -0.62 2.19
N VAL A 45 13.87 -1.61 2.59
CA VAL A 45 14.29 -2.71 3.46
C VAL A 45 14.66 -3.98 2.70
N GLU A 46 14.05 -4.24 1.54
CA GLU A 46 14.26 -5.48 0.76
C GLU A 46 15.00 -5.29 -0.57
N GLU A 47 15.34 -4.07 -0.99
CA GLU A 47 16.06 -3.79 -2.26
C GLU A 47 15.44 -4.54 -3.48
N LYS A 48 14.11 -4.65 -3.52
CA LYS A 48 13.39 -5.27 -4.64
C LYS A 48 12.83 -4.19 -5.56
N ALA A 49 13.39 -4.10 -6.76
CA ALA A 49 13.00 -3.17 -7.82
C ALA A 49 11.48 -3.14 -8.10
N GLU A 50 10.80 -4.27 -7.90
CA GLU A 50 9.36 -4.42 -8.12
C GLU A 50 8.49 -3.61 -7.13
N ASN A 51 8.99 -3.34 -5.92
CA ASN A 51 8.28 -2.52 -4.93
C ASN A 51 8.43 -1.02 -5.19
N CYS A 52 9.56 -0.58 -5.77
CA CYS A 52 9.75 0.81 -6.17
C CYS A 52 8.73 1.23 -7.25
N SER A 53 8.48 0.36 -8.24
CA SER A 53 7.53 0.64 -9.32
C SER A 53 6.08 0.76 -8.85
N LYS A 54 5.72 0.16 -7.71
CA LYS A 54 4.38 0.27 -7.10
C LYS A 54 4.25 1.44 -6.12
N ALA A 55 5.37 2.07 -5.76
CA ALA A 55 5.40 3.21 -4.84
C ALA A 55 5.36 4.58 -5.56
N ILE A 56 5.51 4.58 -6.89
CA ILE A 56 5.42 5.75 -7.78
C ILE A 56 4.00 5.83 -8.34
#